data_AF-A0A437SB97-F1
#
_entry.id   AF-A0A437SB97-F1
#
_cell.length_a   1.000
_cell.length_b   1.000
_cell.length_c   1.000
_cell.angle_alpha   90.00
_cell.angle_beta   90.00
_cell.angle_gamma   90.00
#
_symmetry.space_group_name_H-M   'P 1'
#
loop_
_entity.id
_entity.type
_entity.pdbx_description
1 polymer ?
#
loop_
_entity_poly.entity_id
_entity_poly.type
_entity_poly.pdbx_seq_one_letter_code
_entity_poly.pdbx_strand_id
1 'polypeptide(L)'
;MNLLNANVLFVQSGIPFYYPSIEMSIYNALQKVVQAVTMVSSKEVIKTAIKTKPDFILVLHGLHPDFNHDVIPMLKHYGYKTGIWLTDDPYYSDLTQHI
;
A
#
# COMPACT_ATOMS: atom_id res chain seq x y z
N MET A 1 -16.22 -0.52 9.50
CA MET A 1 -14.91 -0.38 10.19
C MET A 1 -14.91 0.99 10.84
N ASN A 2 -14.73 1.08 12.16
CA ASN A 2 -14.45 2.35 12.80
C ASN A 2 -12.97 2.67 12.52
N LEU A 3 -12.70 3.77 11.81
CA LEU A 3 -11.35 4.14 11.38
C LEU A 3 -10.40 4.27 12.57
N LEU A 4 -10.88 4.81 13.70
CA LEU A 4 -10.07 5.03 14.90
C LEU A 4 -9.52 3.74 15.53
N ASN A 5 -10.10 2.58 15.23
CA ASN A 5 -9.67 1.27 15.74
C ASN A 5 -8.95 0.43 14.69
N ALA A 6 -8.64 1.00 13.51
CA ALA A 6 -8.04 0.24 12.42
C ALA A 6 -6.50 0.23 12.50
N ASN A 7 -5.91 -0.92 12.21
CA ASN A 7 -4.49 -1.09 12.00
C ASN A 7 -4.21 -1.14 10.51
N VAL A 8 -3.50 -0.14 9.99
CA VAL A 8 -3.20 -0.02 8.57
C VAL A 8 -1.76 -0.44 8.29
N LEU A 9 -1.57 -1.26 7.27
CA LEU A 9 -0.25 -1.50 6.68
C LEU A 9 -0.11 -0.62 5.43
N PHE A 10 0.76 0.38 5.49
CA PHE A 10 1.03 1.28 4.38
C PHE A 10 2.28 0.80 3.62
N VAL A 11 2.13 0.53 2.33
CA VAL A 11 3.18 -0.03 1.48
C VAL A 11 3.73 1.07 0.58
N GLN A 12 5.03 1.30 0.72
CA GLN A 12 5.78 2.30 -0.04
C GLN A 12 5.85 1.93 -1.52
N SER A 13 5.88 2.93 -2.39
CA SER A 13 5.99 2.77 -3.84
C SER A 13 7.33 2.17 -4.28
N GLY A 14 8.40 2.37 -3.49
CA GLY A 14 9.77 2.02 -3.87
C GLY A 14 10.39 2.97 -4.90
N ILE A 15 9.67 4.02 -5.31
CA ILE A 15 10.18 5.03 -6.26
C ILE A 15 11.05 6.05 -5.50
N PRO A 16 12.24 6.39 -6.01
CA PRO A 16 13.10 7.38 -5.37
C PRO A 16 12.64 8.84 -5.59
N PHE A 17 13.41 9.79 -5.04
CA PHE A 17 13.24 11.24 -5.20
C PHE A 17 11.99 11.83 -4.53
N TYR A 18 10.90 12.03 -5.27
CA TYR A 18 9.73 12.78 -4.80
C TYR A 18 8.75 11.91 -3.99
N TYR A 19 8.73 10.61 -4.25
CA TYR A 19 7.82 9.66 -3.61
C TYR A 19 8.03 9.53 -2.09
N PRO A 20 9.25 9.49 -1.54
CA PRO A 20 9.46 9.43 -0.09
C PRO A 20 8.80 10.58 0.69
N SER A 21 8.77 11.79 0.12
CA SER A 21 8.13 12.95 0.77
C SER A 21 6.60 12.82 0.82
N ILE A 22 5.97 12.35 -0.25
CA ILE A 22 4.52 12.09 -0.27
C ILE A 22 4.16 10.87 0.59
N GLU A 23 4.98 9.81 0.59
CA GLU A 23 4.82 8.64 1.45
C GLU A 23 4.81 9.05 2.93
N MET A 24 5.79 9.84 3.36
CA MET A 24 5.85 10.35 4.74
C MET A 24 4.66 11.23 5.08
N SER A 25 4.20 12.05 4.14
CA SER A 25 3.02 12.90 4.33
C SER A 25 1.74 12.07 4.53
N ILE A 26 1.56 11.01 3.72
CA ILE A 26 0.45 10.06 3.84
C ILE A 26 0.53 9.30 5.16
N TYR A 27 1.70 8.76 5.50
CA TYR A 27 1.93 8.05 6.77
C TYR A 27 1.56 8.92 7.98
N ASN A 28 2.07 10.15 8.03
CA ASN A 28 1.78 11.10 9.11
C ASN A 28 0.30 11.50 9.17
N ALA A 29 -0.40 11.54 8.04
CA ALA A 29 -1.83 11.79 8.00
C ALA A 29 -2.64 10.59 8.52
N LEU A 30 -2.28 9.37 8.12
CA LEU A 30 -2.92 8.13 8.59
C LEU A 30 -2.81 7.99 10.10
N GLN A 31 -1.64 8.28 10.70
CA GLN A 31 -1.44 8.25 12.15
C GLN A 31 -2.43 9.09 12.95
N LYS A 32 -3.07 10.10 12.34
CA LYS A 32 -4.05 10.97 13.00
C LYS A 32 -5.47 10.43 12.96
N VAL A 33 -5.75 9.43 12.11
CA VAL A 33 -7.12 8.97 11.81
C VAL A 33 -7.32 7.47 12.03
N VAL A 34 -6.25 6.71 12.30
CA VAL A 34 -6.30 5.26 12.59
C VAL A 34 -5.61 4.91 13.91
N GLN A 35 -5.84 3.70 14.43
CA GLN A 35 -5.25 3.23 15.68
C GLN A 35 -3.73 3.10 15.57
N ALA A 36 -3.27 2.45 14.50
CA ALA A 36 -1.86 2.27 14.22
C ALA A 36 -1.64 2.19 12.71
N VAL A 37 -0.48 2.69 12.27
CA VAL A 37 -0.01 2.47 10.91
C VAL A 37 1.42 1.96 10.95
N THR A 38 1.70 0.93 10.15
CA THR A 38 3.05 0.42 9.91
C THR A 38 3.40 0.70 8.46
N MET A 39 4.53 1.37 8.21
CA MET A 39 5.03 1.59 6.85
C MET A 39 6.05 0.51 6.49
N VAL A 40 5.92 -0.07 5.30
CA VAL A 40 6.79 -1.16 4.82
C VAL A 40 7.10 -1.02 3.33
N SER A 41 8.22 -1.63 2.90
CA SER A 41 8.53 -1.79 1.48
C SER A 41 7.73 -2.94 0.85
N SER A 42 7.67 -2.97 -0.48
CA SER A 42 7.11 -4.08 -1.27
C SER A 42 7.70 -5.44 -0.88
N LYS A 43 8.99 -5.50 -0.53
CA LYS A 43 9.70 -6.74 -0.20
C LYS A 43 9.26 -7.36 1.12
N GLU A 44 8.94 -6.55 2.13
CA GLU A 44 8.58 -7.02 3.46
C GLU A 44 7.06 -7.09 3.70
N VAL A 45 6.25 -6.66 2.74
CA VAL A 45 4.79 -6.50 2.91
C VAL A 45 4.09 -7.81 3.29
N ILE A 46 4.38 -8.92 2.60
CA ILE A 46 3.70 -10.20 2.84
C ILE A 46 4.00 -10.71 4.24
N LYS A 47 5.30 -10.77 4.59
CA LYS A 47 5.77 -11.19 5.90
C LYS A 47 5.20 -10.32 7.02
N THR A 48 5.13 -9.01 6.79
CA THR A 48 4.58 -8.08 7.77
C THR A 48 3.08 -8.27 7.91
N ALA A 49 2.32 -8.37 6.81
CA ALA A 49 0.87 -8.56 6.82
C ALA A 49 0.47 -9.84 7.57
N ILE A 50 1.18 -10.95 7.36
CA ILE A 50 0.93 -12.22 8.08
C ILE A 50 1.17 -12.04 9.58
N LYS A 51 2.25 -11.34 9.95
CA LYS A 51 2.62 -11.11 11.36
C LYS A 51 1.66 -10.15 12.07
N THR A 52 1.27 -9.05 11.43
CA THR A 52 0.53 -7.95 12.06
C THR A 52 -0.97 -8.06 11.88
N LYS A 53 -1.44 -8.83 10.88
CA LYS A 53 -2.86 -9.00 10.53
C LYS A 53 -3.60 -7.65 10.47
N PRO A 54 -3.18 -6.74 9.58
CA PRO A 54 -3.79 -5.42 9.49
C PRO A 54 -5.25 -5.50 9.04
N ASP A 55 -6.07 -4.54 9.47
CA ASP A 55 -7.46 -4.40 9.04
C ASP A 55 -7.57 -3.92 7.58
N PHE A 56 -6.54 -3.20 7.12
CA PHE A 56 -6.45 -2.67 5.76
C PHE A 56 -5.00 -2.51 5.30
N ILE A 57 -4.75 -2.78 4.02
CA ILE A 57 -3.46 -2.56 3.37
C ILE A 57 -3.63 -1.47 2.30
N LEU A 58 -2.86 -0.40 2.42
CA LEU A 58 -2.80 0.67 1.42
C LEU A 58 -1.48 0.57 0.66
N VAL A 59 -1.54 0.35 -0.64
CA VAL A 59 -0.35 0.31 -1.52
C VAL A 59 -0.28 1.61 -2.32
N LEU A 60 0.78 2.39 -2.14
CA LEU A 60 1.03 3.55 -2.99
C LEU A 60 1.71 3.12 -4.28
N HIS A 61 1.11 3.49 -5.41
CA HIS A 61 1.66 3.31 -6.75
C HIS A 61 2.02 1.84 -7.08
N GLY A 62 0.99 1.03 -7.34
CA GLY A 62 1.12 -0.40 -7.64
C GLY A 62 1.69 -0.77 -9.02
N LEU A 63 2.24 0.20 -9.78
CA LEU A 63 2.73 -0.04 -11.14
C LEU A 63 4.15 -0.61 -11.19
N HIS A 64 4.88 -0.62 -10.08
CA HIS A 64 6.17 -1.30 -10.02
C HIS A 64 5.98 -2.81 -10.29
N PRO A 65 6.83 -3.48 -11.10
CA PRO A 65 6.67 -4.90 -11.43
C PRO A 65 6.50 -5.82 -10.21
N ASP A 66 7.25 -5.57 -9.14
CA ASP A 66 7.15 -6.27 -7.85
C ASP A 66 5.72 -6.29 -7.28
N PHE A 67 4.91 -5.25 -7.55
CA PHE A 67 3.53 -5.16 -7.06
C PHE A 67 2.56 -5.98 -7.88
N ASN A 68 2.61 -5.84 -9.20
CA ASN A 68 1.62 -6.45 -10.10
C ASN A 68 1.75 -7.97 -10.20
N HIS A 69 2.97 -8.50 -10.16
CA HIS A 69 3.17 -9.95 -10.36
C HIS A 69 3.12 -10.75 -9.06
N ASP A 70 3.59 -10.18 -7.95
CA ASP A 70 3.76 -10.93 -6.71
C ASP A 70 2.88 -10.38 -5.58
N VAL A 71 3.07 -9.13 -5.18
CA VAL A 71 2.46 -8.59 -3.94
C VAL A 71 0.94 -8.55 -4.01
N ILE A 72 0.36 -7.91 -5.04
CA ILE A 72 -1.10 -7.72 -5.12
C ILE A 72 -1.83 -9.07 -5.22
N PRO A 73 -1.43 -10.00 -6.11
CA PRO A 73 -2.05 -11.33 -6.17
C PRO A 73 -1.94 -12.09 -4.84
N MET A 74 -0.80 -12.03 -4.17
CA MET A 74 -0.62 -12.71 -2.88
C MET A 74 -1.49 -12.11 -1.77
N LEU A 75 -1.54 -10.77 -1.65
CA LEU A 75 -2.41 -10.12 -0.66
C LEU A 75 -3.88 -10.49 -0.88
N LYS A 76 -4.31 -10.55 -2.14
CA LYS A 76 -5.65 -11.00 -2.53
C LYS A 76 -5.88 -12.48 -2.18
N HIS A 77 -4.90 -13.34 -2.45
CA HIS A 77 -4.97 -14.77 -2.10
C HIS A 77 -5.12 -14.99 -0.59
N TYR A 78 -4.42 -14.21 0.24
CA TYR A 78 -4.55 -14.26 1.70
C TYR A 78 -5.84 -13.59 2.24
N GLY A 79 -6.67 -13.01 1.38
CA GLY A 79 -7.94 -12.40 1.77
C GLY A 79 -7.82 -11.04 2.45
N TYR A 80 -6.68 -10.34 2.30
CA TYR A 80 -6.54 -8.99 2.84
C TYR A 80 -7.40 -7.99 2.08
N LYS A 81 -7.98 -7.03 2.81
CA LYS A 81 -8.60 -5.87 2.21
C LYS A 81 -7.51 -4.89 1.78
N THR A 82 -7.26 -4.82 0.48
CA THR A 82 -6.19 -4.00 -0.10
C THR A 82 -6.77 -2.89 -0.97
N GLY A 83 -6.32 -1.66 -0.77
CA GLY A 83 -6.54 -0.55 -1.69
C GLY A 83 -5.24 -0.17 -2.38
N ILE A 84 -5.32 0.06 -3.69
CA ILE A 84 -4.20 0.50 -4.51
C ILE A 84 -4.45 1.97 -4.85
N TRP A 85 -3.53 2.84 -4.45
CA TRP A 85 -3.55 4.25 -4.84
C TRP A 85 -2.62 4.44 -6.04
N LEU A 86 -3.21 4.45 -7.23
CA LEU A 86 -2.50 4.79 -8.46
C LEU A 86 -2.31 6.31 -8.51
N THR A 87 -1.06 6.76 -8.64
CA THR A 87 -0.82 8.17 -8.98
C THR A 87 -1.22 8.35 -10.44
N ASP A 88 -2.08 9.32 -10.70
CA ASP A 88 -2.60 9.59 -12.04
C ASP A 88 -1.47 10.18 -12.87
N ASP A 89 -0.84 9.32 -13.67
CA ASP A 89 0.19 9.70 -14.61
C ASP A 89 -0.36 9.40 -16.02
N PRO A 90 -0.53 10.42 -16.88
CA PRO A 90 -1.20 10.29 -18.17
C PRO A 90 -0.48 9.35 -19.15
N TYR A 91 0.72 8.88 -18.82
CA TYR A 91 1.49 7.94 -19.62
C TYR A 91 1.21 6.45 -19.30
N TYR A 92 0.39 6.14 -18.28
CA TYR A 92 0.18 4.75 -17.81
C TYR A 92 -1.28 4.27 -17.89
N SER A 93 -2.15 4.99 -18.60
CA SER A 93 -3.57 4.63 -18.72
C SER A 93 -3.79 3.26 -19.38
N ASP A 94 -2.88 2.85 -20.27
CA ASP A 94 -2.86 1.53 -20.91
C ASP A 94 -2.44 0.40 -19.95
N LEU A 95 -1.63 0.69 -18.94
CA LEU A 95 -1.15 -0.29 -17.96
C LEU A 95 -2.11 -0.46 -16.78
N THR A 96 -2.82 0.61 -16.40
CA THR A 96 -3.73 0.61 -15.23
C THR A 96 -5.07 -0.08 -15.49
N GLN A 97 -5.47 -0.28 -16.75
CA GLN A 97 -6.75 -0.91 -17.11
C GLN A 97 -6.89 -2.40 -16.71
N HIS A 98 -5.78 -3.06 -16.34
CA HIS A 98 -5.73 -4.50 -16.06
C HIS A 98 -5.43 -4.84 -14.59
N ILE A 99 -5.38 -3.84 -13.71
CA ILE A 99 -5.10 -3.98 -12.27
C ILE A 99 -6.36 -4.29 -11.48
#